data_AF-A0A8I1MQ43-F1
#
_entry.id   AF-A0A8I1MQ43-F1
#
_cell.length_a   1.000
_cell.length_b   1.000
_cell.length_c   1.000
_cell.angle_alpha   90.00
_cell.angle_beta   90.00
_cell.angle_gamma   90.00
#
_symmetry.space_group_name_H-M   'P 1'
#
loop_
_entity.id
_entity.type
_entity.pdbx_description
1 polymer ?
#
loop_
_entity_poly.entity_id
_entity_poly.type
_entity_poly.pdbx_seq_one_letter_code
_entity_poly.pdbx_strand_id
1 'polypeptide(L)'
;MKNRGYSLVETLVASGILLVAIGAAVSLAVTMTAFEEGNAKVSRAFNYQEQAARLYHLGLTPDEISGLLPAESAVESLTFTTDALVIANLGTVETATLQMEYQSGATITSATAGVNQVNTITLVRPSIR
;
A
#
# COMPACT_ATOMS: atom_id res chain seq x y z
N MET A 1 36.64 -46.66 -26.56
CA MET A 1 35.91 -45.75 -25.64
C MET A 1 35.87 -44.39 -26.32
N LYS A 2 34.71 -43.96 -26.83
CA LYS A 2 34.60 -42.73 -27.62
C LYS A 2 34.45 -41.56 -26.65
N ASN A 3 35.55 -40.84 -26.37
CA ASN A 3 35.51 -39.61 -25.61
C ASN A 3 34.70 -38.58 -26.40
N ARG A 4 33.40 -38.48 -26.09
CA ARG A 4 32.51 -37.43 -26.57
C ARG A 4 32.86 -36.16 -25.81
N GLY A 5 33.93 -35.49 -26.22
CA GLY A 5 34.24 -34.15 -25.75
C GLY A 5 33.17 -33.18 -26.26
N TYR A 6 32.64 -32.36 -25.36
CA TYR A 6 31.75 -31.25 -25.73
C TYR A 6 32.49 -30.31 -26.69
N SER A 7 31.83 -29.87 -27.75
CA SER A 7 32.38 -28.86 -28.67
C SER A 7 32.45 -27.50 -27.98
N LEU A 8 33.47 -26.69 -28.31
CA LEU A 8 33.59 -25.30 -27.82
C LEU A 8 32.31 -24.48 -28.07
N VAL A 9 31.62 -24.76 -29.17
CA VAL A 9 30.34 -24.12 -29.51
C VAL A 9 29.24 -24.51 -28.54
N GLU A 10 29.16 -25.78 -28.13
CA GLU A 10 28.15 -26.26 -27.19
C GLU A 10 28.39 -25.70 -25.78
N THR A 11 29.67 -25.58 -25.36
CA THR A 11 30.01 -24.93 -24.09
C THR A 11 29.69 -23.43 -24.09
N LEU A 12 29.85 -22.76 -25.24
CA LEU A 12 29.52 -21.34 -25.40
C LEU A 12 28.00 -21.12 -25.37
N VAL A 13 27.23 -22.00 -26.01
CA VAL A 13 25.77 -21.95 -25.97
C VAL A 13 25.26 -22.23 -24.56
N ALA A 14 25.81 -23.24 -23.88
CA ALA A 14 25.43 -23.57 -22.51
C ALA A 14 25.73 -22.42 -21.51
N SER A 15 26.90 -21.78 -21.62
CA SER A 15 27.25 -20.63 -20.77
C SER A 15 26.37 -19.41 -21.06
N GLY A 16 26.00 -19.17 -22.33
CA GLY A 16 25.05 -18.12 -22.71
C GLY A 16 23.67 -18.30 -22.10
N ILE A 17 23.10 -19.51 -22.16
CA ILE A 17 21.81 -19.83 -21.53
C ILE A 17 21.89 -19.61 -20.01
N LEU A 18 23.00 -20.01 -19.39
CA LEU A 18 23.19 -19.86 -17.95
C LEU A 18 23.25 -18.38 -17.54
N LEU A 19 23.93 -17.53 -18.30
CA LEU A 19 23.96 -16.08 -18.05
C LEU A 19 22.58 -15.43 -18.20
N VAL A 20 21.80 -15.84 -19.21
CA VAL A 20 20.42 -15.36 -19.38
C VAL A 20 19.55 -15.80 -18.20
N ALA A 21 19.68 -17.04 -17.74
CA ALA A 21 18.94 -17.56 -16.59
C ALA A 21 19.28 -16.81 -15.29
N ILE A 22 20.56 -16.51 -15.04
CA ILE A 22 20.98 -15.70 -13.89
C ILE A 22 20.42 -14.27 -14.01
N GLY A 23 20.52 -13.65 -15.18
CA GLY A 23 19.97 -12.31 -15.42
C GLY A 23 18.47 -12.25 -15.15
N ALA A 24 17.71 -13.26 -15.58
CA ALA A 24 16.28 -13.37 -15.31
C ALA A 24 15.98 -13.62 -13.82
N ALA A 25 16.78 -14.43 -13.12
CA ALA A 25 16.60 -14.65 -11.69
C ALA A 25 16.86 -13.37 -10.87
N VAL A 26 17.87 -12.58 -11.25
CA VAL A 26 18.18 -11.31 -10.59
C VAL A 26 17.09 -10.28 -10.86
N SER A 27 16.59 -10.18 -12.10
CA SER A 27 15.50 -9.24 -12.41
C SER A 27 14.21 -9.58 -11.64
N LEU A 28 13.90 -10.88 -11.52
CA LEU A 28 12.79 -11.35 -10.70
C LEU A 28 13.01 -11.05 -9.22
N ALA A 29 14.20 -11.30 -8.69
CA ALA A 29 14.52 -11.04 -7.29
C ALA A 29 14.34 -9.55 -6.94
N VAL A 30 14.86 -8.64 -7.77
CA VAL A 30 14.69 -7.19 -7.60
C VAL A 30 13.21 -6.81 -7.64
N THR A 31 12.44 -7.39 -8.57
CA THR A 31 11.01 -7.13 -8.70
C THR A 31 10.24 -7.60 -7.45
N MET A 32 10.60 -8.74 -6.87
CA MET A 32 9.95 -9.27 -5.67
C MET A 32 10.25 -8.42 -4.43
N THR A 33 11.49 -7.95 -4.27
CA THR A 33 11.83 -7.00 -3.19
C THR A 33 11.04 -5.70 -3.33
N ALA A 34 10.88 -5.19 -4.55
CA ALA A 34 10.07 -4.00 -4.80
C ALA A 34 8.59 -4.22 -4.40
N PHE A 35 8.02 -5.38 -4.73
CA PHE A 35 6.64 -5.71 -4.30
C PHE A 35 6.51 -5.86 -2.78
N GLU A 36 7.49 -6.45 -2.11
CA GLU A 36 7.48 -6.57 -0.65
C GLU A 36 7.48 -5.19 0.02
N GLU A 37 8.35 -4.29 -0.43
CA GLU A 37 8.40 -2.92 0.09
C GLU A 37 7.11 -2.15 -0.20
N GLY A 38 6.56 -2.30 -1.40
CA GLY A 38 5.28 -1.72 -1.79
C GLY A 38 4.14 -2.20 -0.89
N ASN A 39 4.07 -3.50 -0.63
CA ASN A 39 3.04 -4.08 0.23
C ASN A 39 3.20 -3.64 1.69
N ALA A 40 4.44 -3.51 2.17
CA ALA A 40 4.72 -2.99 3.50
C ALA A 40 4.23 -1.54 3.68
N LYS A 41 4.43 -0.68 2.67
CA LYS A 41 3.93 0.71 2.67
C LYS A 41 2.41 0.77 2.74
N VAL A 42 1.72 -0.03 1.93
CA VAL A 42 0.25 -0.13 1.93
C VAL A 42 -0.27 -0.59 3.30
N SER A 43 0.36 -1.60 3.91
CA SER A 43 -0.02 -2.07 5.24
C SER A 43 0.12 -0.99 6.31
N ARG A 44 1.15 -0.15 6.25
CA ARG A 44 1.34 0.97 7.19
C ARG A 44 0.29 2.05 6.98
N ALA A 45 -0.02 2.39 5.72
CA ALA A 45 -1.06 3.37 5.39
C ALA A 45 -2.44 2.93 5.92
N PHE A 46 -2.83 1.66 5.74
CA PHE A 46 -4.09 1.18 6.31
C PHE A 46 -4.11 1.17 7.83
N ASN A 47 -2.99 0.79 8.46
CA ASN A 47 -2.91 0.86 9.92
C ASN A 47 -3.03 2.30 10.43
N TYR A 48 -2.43 3.26 9.72
CA TYR A 48 -2.56 4.68 10.02
C TYR A 48 -4.01 5.17 9.91
N GLN A 49 -4.71 4.80 8.82
CA GLN A 49 -6.12 5.12 8.64
C GLN A 49 -7.01 4.49 9.72
N GLU A 50 -6.71 3.25 10.13
CA GLU A 50 -7.44 2.56 11.19
C GLU A 50 -7.23 3.24 12.55
N GLN A 51 -6.01 3.65 12.87
CA GLN A 51 -5.74 4.42 14.08
C GLN A 51 -6.51 5.74 14.07
N ALA A 52 -6.53 6.46 12.94
CA ALA A 52 -7.31 7.68 12.76
C ALA A 52 -8.82 7.45 12.97
N ALA A 53 -9.35 6.38 12.40
CA ALA A 53 -10.74 5.96 12.58
C ALA A 53 -11.07 5.62 14.05
N ARG A 54 -10.19 4.90 14.73
CA ARG A 54 -10.34 4.56 16.15
C ARG A 54 -10.35 5.81 17.02
N LEU A 55 -9.44 6.75 16.79
CA LEU A 55 -9.41 8.03 17.52
C LEU A 55 -10.70 8.83 17.30
N TYR A 56 -11.23 8.83 16.08
CA TYR A 56 -12.55 9.42 15.80
C TYR A 56 -13.68 8.69 16.56
N HIS A 57 -13.66 7.37 16.65
CA HIS A 57 -14.62 6.64 17.48
C HIS A 57 -14.48 6.93 18.98
N LEU A 58 -13.27 7.24 19.47
CA LEU A 58 -13.03 7.62 20.86
C LEU A 58 -13.58 9.00 21.24
N GLY A 59 -14.03 9.80 20.27
CA GLY A 59 -14.63 11.12 20.54
C GLY A 59 -13.76 12.31 20.14
N LEU A 60 -12.53 12.07 19.65
CA LEU A 60 -11.63 13.15 19.22
C LEU A 60 -12.17 13.85 17.97
N THR A 61 -11.91 15.15 17.87
CA THR A 61 -12.21 15.93 16.69
C THR A 61 -11.17 15.69 15.60
N PRO A 62 -11.52 15.83 14.30
CA PRO A 62 -10.56 15.67 13.21
C PRO A 62 -9.28 16.50 13.35
N ASP A 63 -9.38 17.73 13.86
CA ASP A 63 -8.23 18.61 14.08
C ASP A 63 -7.28 18.03 15.13
N GLU A 64 -7.81 17.51 16.23
CA GLU A 64 -7.02 16.85 17.28
C GLU A 64 -6.36 15.56 16.77
N ILE A 65 -7.07 14.79 15.94
CA ILE A 65 -6.54 13.55 15.35
C ILE A 65 -5.35 13.86 14.45
N SER A 66 -5.44 14.92 13.65
CA SER A 66 -4.35 15.37 12.78
C SER A 66 -3.11 15.83 13.56
N GLY A 67 -3.29 16.35 14.77
CA GLY A 67 -2.20 16.76 15.66
C GLY A 67 -1.61 15.62 16.50
N LEU A 68 -2.36 14.53 16.72
CA LEU A 68 -1.93 13.39 17.53
C LEU A 68 -1.24 12.29 16.71
N LEU A 69 -1.61 12.16 15.44
CA LEU A 69 -1.05 11.12 14.58
C LEU A 69 0.34 11.56 14.04
N PRO A 70 1.37 10.70 14.16
CA PRO A 70 2.67 11.00 13.58
C PRO A 70 2.61 10.93 12.05
N ALA A 71 3.32 11.82 11.36
CA ALA A 71 3.37 11.78 9.90
C ALA A 71 3.94 10.44 9.39
N GLU A 72 3.18 9.72 8.58
CA GLU A 72 3.58 8.45 7.96
C GLU A 72 4.03 8.70 6.52
N SER A 73 5.23 8.25 6.14
CA SER A 73 5.79 8.51 4.81
C SER A 73 5.03 7.87 3.65
N ALA A 74 4.17 6.89 3.93
CA ALA A 74 3.32 6.23 2.93
C ALA A 74 2.00 6.98 2.67
N VAL A 75 1.64 7.96 3.51
CA VAL A 75 0.38 8.71 3.45
C VAL A 75 0.68 10.13 2.98
N GLU A 76 0.05 10.53 1.88
CA GLU A 76 0.22 11.87 1.32
C GLU A 76 -0.77 12.87 1.91
N SER A 77 -2.02 12.42 2.11
CA SER A 77 -3.05 13.24 2.73
C SER A 77 -4.07 12.40 3.50
N LEU A 78 -4.60 12.97 4.58
CA LEU A 78 -5.69 12.41 5.36
C LEU A 78 -6.73 13.51 5.59
N THR A 79 -7.91 13.38 5.01
CA THR A 79 -8.99 14.36 5.07
C THR A 79 -10.20 13.77 5.78
N PHE A 80 -10.74 14.51 6.74
CA PHE A 80 -11.99 14.19 7.40
C PHE A 80 -13.09 15.14 6.90
N THR A 81 -14.26 14.59 6.61
CA THR A 81 -15.47 15.37 6.31
C THR A 81 -16.58 14.88 7.22
N THR A 82 -16.98 15.71 8.18
CA THR A 82 -18.07 15.40 9.11
C THR A 82 -19.43 15.71 8.47
N ASP A 83 -20.40 14.85 8.72
CA ASP A 83 -21.78 14.97 8.24
C ASP A 83 -22.73 14.35 9.28
N ALA A 84 -24.03 14.60 9.18
CA ALA A 84 -25.05 14.06 10.07
C ALA A 84 -26.06 13.23 9.28
N LEU A 85 -26.18 11.95 9.61
CA LEU A 85 -27.14 11.04 8.99
C LEU A 85 -28.37 10.87 9.90
N VAL A 86 -29.57 11.10 9.35
CA VAL A 86 -30.82 10.82 10.05
C VAL A 86 -31.25 9.39 9.76
N ILE A 87 -31.23 8.52 10.78
CA ILE A 87 -31.64 7.13 10.65
C ILE A 87 -33.05 6.97 11.23
N ALA A 88 -33.97 6.43 10.44
CA ALA A 88 -35.34 6.16 10.88
C ALA A 88 -35.33 5.27 12.14
N ASN A 89 -36.06 5.69 13.17
CA ASN A 89 -36.14 5.06 14.51
C ASN A 89 -34.86 5.11 15.39
N LEU A 90 -33.75 5.72 14.93
CA LEU A 90 -32.53 5.90 15.74
C LEU A 90 -32.14 7.38 15.96
N GLY A 91 -32.77 8.32 15.26
CA GLY A 91 -32.48 9.76 15.39
C GLY A 91 -31.32 10.23 14.52
N THR A 92 -30.74 11.38 14.85
CA THR A 92 -29.60 11.96 14.12
C THR A 92 -28.28 11.39 14.65
N VAL A 93 -27.51 10.77 13.77
CA VAL A 93 -26.22 10.14 14.07
C VAL A 93 -25.10 10.93 13.40
N GLU A 94 -24.03 11.19 14.13
CA GLU A 94 -22.83 11.84 13.58
C GLU A 94 -22.08 10.84 12.69
N THR A 95 -21.70 11.28 11.50
CA THR A 95 -20.91 10.49 10.56
C THR A 95 -19.68 11.29 10.12
N ALA A 96 -18.59 10.60 9.80
CA ALA A 96 -17.44 11.24 9.18
C ALA A 96 -16.94 10.38 8.03
N THR A 97 -16.69 11.01 6.90
CA THR A 97 -15.98 10.38 5.80
C THR A 97 -14.49 10.66 5.97
N LEU A 98 -13.70 9.60 6.12
CA LEU A 98 -12.25 9.67 6.19
C LEU A 98 -11.67 9.23 4.85
N GLN A 99 -11.03 10.17 4.17
CA GLN A 99 -10.36 9.95 2.89
C GLN A 99 -8.85 9.99 3.11
N MET A 100 -8.18 8.89 2.77
CA MET A 100 -6.72 8.79 2.82
C MET A 100 -6.17 8.64 1.40
N GLU A 101 -5.24 9.51 1.03
CA GLU A 101 -4.40 9.34 -0.17
C GLU A 101 -3.07 8.72 0.24
N TYR A 102 -2.72 7.60 -0.37
CA TYR A 102 -1.51 6.86 -0.07
C TYR A 102 -0.86 6.35 -1.35
N GLN A 103 0.47 6.22 -1.31
CA GLN A 103 1.20 5.67 -2.42
C GLN A 103 1.14 4.15 -2.37
N SER A 104 0.47 3.52 -3.34
CA SER A 104 0.48 2.07 -3.47
C SER A 104 1.54 1.64 -4.49
N GLY A 105 2.32 0.61 -4.16
CA GLY A 105 3.22 -0.04 -5.10
C GLY A 105 4.66 0.48 -5.09
N ALA A 106 5.48 -0.10 -5.96
CA ALA A 106 6.87 0.27 -6.14
C ALA A 106 7.09 0.88 -7.52
N THR A 107 7.93 1.91 -7.59
CA THR A 107 8.36 2.51 -8.85
C THR A 107 9.27 1.53 -9.59
N ILE A 108 8.69 0.71 -10.47
CA ILE A 108 9.47 -0.10 -11.40
C ILE A 108 9.79 0.79 -12.60
N THR A 109 11.09 1.01 -12.84
CA THR A 109 11.59 1.83 -13.95
C THR A 109 10.84 1.50 -15.25
N SER A 110 10.19 2.51 -15.83
CA SER A 110 9.35 2.51 -17.05
C SER A 110 7.86 2.15 -16.94
N ALA A 111 7.32 1.89 -15.75
CA ALA A 111 5.89 2.00 -15.49
C ALA A 111 5.68 2.76 -14.17
N THR A 112 5.16 3.98 -14.25
CA THR A 112 4.67 4.72 -13.08
C THR A 112 3.50 3.95 -12.48
N ALA A 113 3.81 2.93 -11.68
CA ALA A 113 2.84 2.11 -10.95
C ALA A 113 2.74 2.51 -9.47
N GLY A 114 3.33 3.66 -9.11
CA GLY A 114 2.96 4.40 -7.90
C GLY A 114 1.75 5.26 -8.22
N VAL A 115 0.59 4.65 -8.39
CA VAL A 115 -0.66 5.41 -8.53
C VAL A 115 -1.06 5.82 -7.12
N ASN A 116 -1.23 7.12 -6.89
CA ASN A 116 -1.86 7.62 -5.68
C ASN A 116 -3.24 6.97 -5.58
N GLN A 117 -3.40 6.13 -4.56
CA GLN A 117 -4.66 5.49 -4.28
C GLN A 117 -5.39 6.26 -3.21
N VAL A 118 -6.69 6.38 -3.40
CA VAL A 118 -7.57 7.05 -2.45
C VAL A 118 -8.43 5.99 -1.80
N ASN A 119 -8.28 5.81 -0.49
CA ASN A 119 -9.18 4.98 0.30
C ASN A 119 -10.12 5.84 1.11
N THR A 120 -11.42 5.68 0.86
CA THR A 120 -12.48 6.42 1.55
C THR A 120 -13.27 5.46 2.43
N ILE A 121 -13.33 5.76 3.73
CA ILE A 121 -14.17 5.01 4.68
C ILE A 121 -15.17 5.95 5.35
N THR A 122 -16.40 5.46 5.55
CA THR A 122 -17.42 6.20 6.30
C THR A 122 -17.50 5.65 7.71
N LEU A 123 -17.28 6.54 8.66
CA LEU A 123 -17.30 6.30 10.10
C LEU A 123 -18.65 6.77 10.64
N VAL A 124 -19.25 5.97 11.52
CA VAL A 124 -20.50 6.30 12.18
C VAL A 124 -20.26 6.34 13.68
N ARG A 125 -20.59 7.46 14.32
CA ARG A 125 -20.52 7.60 15.78
C ARG A 125 -21.96 7.62 16.33
N PRO A 126 -22.40 6.58 17.06
CA PRO A 126 -23.70 6.62 17.72
C PRO A 126 -23.69 7.75 18.76
N SER A 127 -24.65 8.67 18.66
CA SER A 127 -24.89 9.69 19.65
C SER A 127 -25.47 9.01 20.90
N ILE A 128 -24.63 8.65 21.86
CA ILE A 128 -25.10 8.25 23.20
C ILE A 128 -25.45 9.55 23.92
N ARG A 129 -26.65 10.07 23.65
CA ARG A 129 -27.28 11.12 24.43
C ARG A 129 -28.57 10.60 25.03
#